data_AF-A0A4Q1CLD7-F1
#
_entry.id   AF-A0A4Q1CLD7-F1
#
_cell.length_a   1.000
_cell.length_b   1.000
_cell.length_c   1.000
_cell.angle_alpha   90.00
_cell.angle_beta   90.00
_cell.angle_gamma   90.00
#
_symmetry.space_group_name_H-M   'P 1'
#
loop_
_entity.id
_entity.type
_entity.pdbx_description
1 polymer ?
#
loop_
_entity_poly.entity_id
_entity_poly.type
_entity_poly.pdbx_seq_one_letter_code
_entity_poly.pdbx_strand_id
1 'polypeptide(L)'
;MTYSEQEFIKLLFLLSDTQQWLTQMSHDLFAQLPNSSRLKQKSYYLSITAFAHIIERHYYRIERHPGTGKFAIPIHDIIQHIKEAKEETTQPVHGTLNHYRTKDTGTIIGHERNGTPTSFITVITCPAGNIITAFPGIP
;
A
#
# COMPACT_ATOMS: atom_id res chain seq x y z
N MET A 1 -19.64 17.19 -10.10
CA MET A 1 -20.01 16.36 -8.94
C MET A 1 -18.81 16.30 -8.02
N THR A 2 -18.87 16.92 -6.85
CA THR A 2 -17.80 16.84 -5.85
C THR A 2 -17.95 15.51 -5.12
N TYR A 3 -17.18 14.50 -5.52
CA TYR A 3 -17.10 13.23 -4.80
C TYR A 3 -16.56 13.47 -3.39
N SER A 4 -17.29 13.02 -2.36
CA SER A 4 -16.78 13.08 -1.00
C SER A 4 -15.70 12.01 -0.79
N GLU A 5 -14.69 12.32 0.02
CA GLU A 5 -13.63 11.38 0.35
C GLU A 5 -14.19 10.09 0.99
N GLN A 6 -15.29 10.21 1.75
CA GLN A 6 -15.95 9.07 2.36
C GLN A 6 -16.58 8.14 1.32
N GLU A 7 -17.19 8.67 0.26
CA GLU A 7 -17.69 7.86 -0.86
C GLU A 7 -16.53 7.19 -1.61
N PHE A 8 -15.42 7.90 -1.80
CA PHE A 8 -14.23 7.31 -2.40
C PHE A 8 -13.69 6.13 -1.58
N ILE A 9 -13.59 6.26 -0.26
CA ILE A 9 -13.15 5.18 0.63
C ILE A 9 -14.09 3.98 0.55
N LYS A 10 -15.42 4.20 0.54
CA LYS A 10 -16.39 3.11 0.39
C LYS A 10 -16.23 2.39 -0.95
N LEU A 11 -16.08 3.14 -2.04
CA LEU A 11 -15.85 2.59 -3.37
C LEU A 11 -14.53 1.81 -3.44
N LEU A 12 -13.47 2.33 -2.81
CA LEU A 12 -12.17 1.67 -2.73
C LEU A 12 -12.28 0.29 -2.07
N PHE A 13 -12.98 0.19 -0.93
CA PHE A 13 -13.17 -1.10 -0.26
C PHE A 13 -14.02 -2.07 -1.08
N LEU A 14 -15.09 -1.60 -1.71
CA LEU A 14 -15.90 -2.43 -2.61
C LEU A 14 -15.08 -2.99 -3.78
N LEU A 15 -14.22 -2.16 -4.39
CA LEU A 15 -13.33 -2.60 -5.47
C LEU A 15 -12.25 -3.57 -4.98
N SER A 16 -11.74 -3.39 -3.76
CA SER A 16 -10.82 -4.33 -3.11
C SER A 16 -11.45 -5.71 -2.95
N ASP A 17 -12.64 -5.77 -2.37
CA ASP A 17 -13.36 -7.03 -2.16
C ASP A 17 -13.66 -7.73 -3.51
N THR A 18 -14.07 -6.95 -4.50
CA THR A 18 -14.33 -7.44 -5.87
C THR A 18 -13.06 -7.98 -6.52
N GLN A 19 -11.93 -7.26 -6.43
CA GLN A 19 -10.66 -7.72 -7.00
C GLN A 19 -10.17 -8.99 -6.30
N GLN A 20 -10.32 -9.08 -4.97
CA GLN A 20 -9.93 -10.27 -4.23
C GLN A 20 -10.74 -11.49 -4.68
N TRP A 21 -12.06 -11.34 -4.83
CA TRP A 21 -12.92 -12.40 -5.33
C TRP A 21 -12.56 -12.85 -6.76
N LEU A 22 -12.34 -11.91 -7.69
CA LEU A 22 -11.92 -12.22 -9.06
C LEU A 22 -10.55 -12.90 -9.11
N THR A 23 -9.62 -12.47 -8.26
CA THR A 23 -8.27 -13.05 -8.17
C THR A 23 -8.34 -14.49 -7.68
N GLN A 24 -9.18 -14.77 -6.67
CA GLN A 24 -9.41 -16.11 -6.16
C GLN A 24 -10.00 -17.02 -7.24
N MET A 25 -11.06 -16.58 -7.93
CA MET A 25 -11.68 -17.33 -9.01
C MET A 25 -10.69 -17.65 -10.14
N SER A 26 -9.89 -16.66 -10.54
CA SER A 26 -8.83 -16.85 -11.55
C SER A 26 -7.80 -17.87 -11.08
N HIS A 27 -7.32 -17.74 -9.84
CA HIS A 27 -6.37 -18.68 -9.25
C HIS A 27 -6.91 -20.11 -9.25
N ASP A 28 -8.16 -20.32 -8.83
CA ASP A 28 -8.81 -21.63 -8.77
C ASP A 28 -8.97 -22.25 -10.17
N LEU A 29 -9.17 -21.44 -11.20
CA LEU A 29 -9.19 -21.88 -12.59
C LEU A 29 -7.79 -22.24 -13.10
N PHE A 30 -6.79 -21.40 -12.85
CA PHE A 30 -5.41 -21.64 -13.29
C PHE A 30 -4.72 -22.79 -12.54
N ALA A 31 -5.12 -23.08 -11.30
CA ALA A 31 -4.62 -24.21 -10.52
C ALA A 31 -4.96 -25.56 -11.16
N GLN A 32 -5.95 -25.61 -12.06
CA GLN A 32 -6.32 -26.81 -12.81
C GLN A 32 -5.40 -27.06 -14.02
N LEU A 33 -4.56 -26.08 -14.40
CA LEU A 33 -3.65 -26.20 -15.53
C LEU A 33 -2.25 -26.65 -15.08
N PRO A 34 -1.59 -27.60 -15.78
CA PRO A 34 -0.19 -27.93 -15.52
C PRO A 34 0.72 -26.73 -15.88
N ASN A 35 1.75 -26.48 -15.05
CA ASN A 35 2.75 -25.42 -15.23
C ASN A 35 2.20 -23.98 -15.28
N SER A 36 1.33 -23.61 -14.33
CA SER A 36 0.70 -22.27 -14.26
C SER A 36 1.62 -21.12 -13.80
N SER A 37 2.92 -21.33 -13.62
CA SER A 37 3.86 -20.27 -13.22
C SER A 37 4.24 -19.38 -14.40
N ARG A 38 3.36 -18.44 -14.77
CA ARG A 38 3.71 -17.38 -15.74
C ARG A 38 4.62 -16.34 -15.09
N LEU A 39 5.62 -15.92 -15.87
CA LEU A 39 6.62 -14.89 -15.56
C LEU A 39 5.94 -13.63 -15.00
N LYS A 40 6.01 -13.42 -13.69
CA LYS A 40 5.59 -12.16 -13.08
C LYS A 40 6.69 -11.14 -13.32
N GLN A 41 6.44 -10.21 -14.23
CA GLN A 41 7.32 -9.06 -14.43
C GLN A 41 7.43 -8.29 -13.12
N LYS A 42 8.66 -7.99 -12.69
CA LYS A 42 8.88 -7.13 -11.53
C LYS A 42 8.41 -5.73 -11.87
N SER A 43 7.31 -5.29 -11.26
CA SER A 43 6.77 -3.95 -11.46
C SER A 43 6.46 -3.32 -10.11
N TYR A 44 6.79 -2.04 -9.94
CA TYR A 44 6.39 -1.25 -8.79
C TYR A 44 4.90 -0.93 -8.92
N TYR A 45 4.06 -1.90 -8.53
CA TYR A 45 2.63 -1.90 -8.81
C TYR A 45 1.82 -1.80 -7.52
N LEU A 46 0.93 -0.81 -7.47
CA LEU A 46 -0.04 -0.62 -6.38
C LEU A 46 -1.38 -1.23 -6.83
N SER A 47 -1.74 -2.40 -6.29
CA SER A 47 -3.06 -2.98 -6.51
C SER A 47 -4.12 -2.24 -5.70
N ILE A 48 -5.39 -2.37 -6.10
CA ILE A 48 -6.51 -1.78 -5.33
C ILE A 48 -6.60 -2.42 -3.94
N THR A 49 -6.25 -3.70 -3.80
CA THR A 49 -6.24 -4.43 -2.53
C THR A 49 -5.16 -3.94 -1.58
N ALA A 50 -3.94 -3.72 -2.09
CA ALA A 50 -2.85 -3.14 -1.31
C ALA A 50 -3.16 -1.69 -0.93
N PHE A 51 -3.80 -0.93 -1.83
CA PHE A 51 -4.20 0.43 -1.52
C PHE A 51 -5.31 0.50 -0.46
N ALA A 52 -6.32 -0.36 -0.56
CA ALA A 52 -7.33 -0.50 0.49
C ALA A 52 -6.70 -0.87 1.84
N HIS A 53 -5.75 -1.81 1.85
CA HIS A 53 -4.97 -2.16 3.05
C HIS A 53 -4.26 -0.95 3.66
N ILE A 54 -3.60 -0.13 2.83
CA ILE A 54 -2.92 1.09 3.26
C ILE A 54 -3.91 2.08 3.88
N ILE A 55 -5.05 2.32 3.23
CA ILE A 55 -6.04 3.27 3.72
C ILE A 55 -6.69 2.76 5.02
N GLU A 56 -7.10 1.49 5.06
CA GLU A 56 -7.69 0.90 6.27
C GLU A 56 -6.75 0.97 7.48
N ARG A 57 -5.48 0.64 7.27
CA ARG A 57 -4.52 0.50 8.36
C ARG A 57 -3.85 1.82 8.73
N HIS A 58 -3.55 2.67 7.75
CA HIS A 58 -2.68 3.82 7.92
C HIS A 58 -3.35 5.17 7.65
N TYR A 59 -4.64 5.27 7.32
CA TYR A 59 -5.29 6.58 7.18
C TYR A 59 -5.89 7.08 8.50
N TYR A 60 -5.69 8.37 8.84
CA TYR A 60 -6.10 8.92 10.14
C TYR A 60 -7.61 8.88 10.38
N ARG A 61 -8.44 9.05 9.32
CA ARG A 61 -9.91 9.03 9.46
C ARG A 61 -10.48 7.63 9.72
N ILE A 62 -9.64 6.60 9.66
CA ILE A 62 -10.03 5.22 9.94
C ILE A 62 -9.41 4.80 11.27
N GLU A 63 -10.25 4.74 12.30
CA GLU A 63 -9.90 4.33 13.67
C GLU A 63 -9.76 2.80 13.81
N ARG A 64 -9.08 2.16 12.85
CA ARG A 64 -8.64 0.76 12.94
C ARG A 64 -7.14 0.72 13.17
N HIS A 65 -6.65 -0.26 13.93
CA HIS A 65 -5.21 -0.41 14.22
C HIS A 65 -4.54 0.83 14.84
N PRO A 66 -4.89 1.21 16.09
CA PRO A 66 -4.34 2.41 16.74
C PRO A 66 -2.82 2.33 16.98
N GLY A 67 -2.24 1.12 17.01
CA GLY A 67 -0.81 0.91 17.21
C GLY A 67 0.05 0.99 15.95
N THR A 68 -0.44 1.61 14.88
CA THR A 68 0.31 1.80 13.62
C THR A 68 0.40 3.29 13.25
N GLY A 69 1.44 3.66 12.50
CA GLY A 69 1.55 5.04 11.99
C GLY A 69 0.36 5.43 11.12
N LYS A 70 -0.01 6.71 11.17
CA LYS A 70 -1.20 7.28 10.52
C LYS A 70 -0.86 8.47 9.64
N PHE A 71 -1.21 8.40 8.36
CA PHE A 71 -1.16 9.52 7.42
C PHE A 71 -2.20 10.55 7.83
N ALA A 72 -1.79 11.82 7.91
CA ALA A 72 -2.64 12.97 8.22
C ALA A 72 -2.81 13.90 6.99
N ILE A 73 -2.53 13.39 5.79
CA ILE A 73 -2.61 14.09 4.51
C ILE A 73 -3.73 13.51 3.62
N PRO A 74 -4.23 14.26 2.64
CA PRO A 74 -5.21 13.76 1.67
C PRO A 74 -4.79 12.46 0.97
N ILE A 75 -5.77 11.63 0.62
CA ILE A 75 -5.54 10.33 -0.03
C ILE A 75 -4.75 10.44 -1.34
N HIS A 76 -4.97 11.49 -2.13
CA HIS A 76 -4.26 11.68 -3.39
C HIS A 76 -2.77 11.96 -3.19
N ASP A 77 -2.40 12.67 -2.12
CA ASP A 77 -1.01 12.94 -1.76
C ASP A 77 -0.30 11.65 -1.30
N ILE A 78 -1.00 10.77 -0.57
CA ILE A 78 -0.48 9.43 -0.22
C ILE A 78 -0.12 8.66 -1.50
N ILE A 79 -1.02 8.63 -2.49
CA ILE A 79 -0.76 7.95 -3.77
C ILE A 79 0.43 8.57 -4.49
N GLN A 80 0.52 9.91 -4.51
CA GLN A 80 1.62 10.62 -5.15
C GLN A 80 2.95 10.25 -4.52
N HIS A 81 3.06 10.31 -3.19
CA HIS A 81 4.28 9.96 -2.47
C HIS A 81 4.66 8.49 -2.63
N ILE A 82 3.69 7.57 -2.68
CA ILE A 82 3.96 6.16 -3.01
C ILE A 82 4.59 6.05 -4.41
N LYS A 83 4.08 6.77 -5.41
CA LYS A 83 4.62 6.75 -6.78
C LYS A 83 6.04 7.32 -6.83
N GLU A 84 6.28 8.43 -6.14
CA GLU A 84 7.60 9.09 -6.09
C GLU A 84 8.64 8.21 -5.37
N ALA A 85 8.25 7.47 -4.34
CA ALA A 85 9.13 6.55 -3.63
C ALA A 85 9.70 5.41 -4.50
N LYS A 86 9.21 5.24 -5.73
CA LYS A 86 9.76 4.29 -6.71
C LYS A 86 11.23 4.59 -7.05
N GLU A 87 11.60 5.87 -7.12
CA GLU A 87 12.94 6.33 -7.50
C GLU A 87 13.96 6.16 -6.37
N GLU A 88 13.50 5.86 -5.16
CA GLU A 88 14.37 5.66 -4.00
C GLU A 88 15.11 4.32 -4.03
N THR A 89 16.24 4.28 -3.32
CA THR A 89 17.03 3.07 -3.18
C THR A 89 16.26 1.99 -2.44
N THR A 90 16.31 0.77 -2.97
CA THR A 90 15.62 -0.39 -2.43
C THR A 90 16.47 -1.06 -1.35
N GLN A 91 15.89 -1.30 -0.17
CA GLN A 91 16.53 -1.95 0.98
C GLN A 91 15.80 -3.25 1.36
N PRO A 92 16.49 -4.29 1.84
CA PRO A 92 15.84 -5.52 2.27
C PRO A 92 15.12 -5.36 3.62
N VAL A 93 13.93 -5.93 3.76
CA VAL A 93 13.23 -6.01 5.06
C VAL A 93 13.75 -7.21 5.84
N HIS A 94 14.29 -6.99 7.04
CA HIS A 94 14.88 -8.04 7.86
C HIS A 94 13.91 -9.20 8.13
N GLY A 95 14.39 -10.44 8.00
CA GLY A 95 13.59 -11.65 8.23
C GLY A 95 12.57 -12.00 7.13
N THR A 96 12.54 -11.27 6.00
CA THR A 96 11.64 -11.55 4.88
C THR A 96 12.35 -11.42 3.54
N LEU A 97 11.70 -11.86 2.45
CA LEU A 97 12.18 -11.59 1.07
C LEU A 97 11.69 -10.24 0.53
N ASN A 98 10.97 -9.46 1.35
CA ASN A 98 10.41 -8.18 0.93
C ASN A 98 11.49 -7.10 0.93
N HIS A 99 11.18 -6.03 0.21
CA HIS A 99 12.04 -4.86 0.13
C HIS A 99 11.25 -3.62 0.52
N TYR A 100 11.91 -2.64 1.11
CA TYR A 100 11.33 -1.35 1.41
C TYR A 100 12.09 -0.23 0.71
N ARG A 101 11.40 0.89 0.53
CA ARG A 101 11.94 2.19 0.11
C ARG A 101 11.43 3.23 1.08
N THR A 102 12.26 4.19 1.42
CA THR A 102 11.89 5.28 2.33
C THR A 102 12.17 6.59 1.63
N LYS A 103 11.17 7.47 1.56
CA LYS A 103 11.25 8.79 0.95
C LYS A 103 10.96 9.85 2.00
N ASP A 104 11.82 10.86 2.09
CA ASP A 104 11.47 12.11 2.79
C ASP A 104 10.59 12.96 1.86
N THR A 105 9.41 13.34 2.35
CA THR A 105 8.47 14.19 1.60
C THR A 105 8.74 15.68 1.78
N GLY A 106 9.60 16.06 2.74
CA GLY A 106 9.93 17.45 3.07
C GLY A 106 8.85 18.19 3.86
N THR A 107 7.70 17.56 4.11
CA THR A 107 6.60 18.09 4.92
C THR A 107 6.06 17.02 5.86
N ILE A 108 5.42 17.40 6.96
CA ILE A 108 4.83 16.42 7.87
C ILE A 108 3.62 15.78 7.18
N ILE A 109 3.70 14.46 6.99
CA ILE A 109 2.66 13.66 6.32
C ILE A 109 1.82 12.82 7.29
N GLY A 110 2.19 12.78 8.57
CA GLY A 110 1.47 12.01 9.57
C GLY A 110 2.29 11.78 10.83
N HIS A 111 1.94 10.70 11.52
CA HIS A 111 2.57 10.28 12.76
C HIS A 111 3.07 8.85 12.67
N GLU A 112 4.21 8.58 13.29
CA GLU A 112 4.73 7.23 13.48
C GLU A 112 3.95 6.46 14.55
N ARG A 113 4.30 5.19 14.74
CA ARG A 113 3.70 4.32 15.76
C ARG A 113 3.80 4.87 17.19
N ASN A 114 4.82 5.65 17.49
CA ASN A 114 5.03 6.29 18.79
C ASN A 114 4.30 7.65 18.93
N GLY A 115 3.55 8.08 17.91
CA GLY A 115 2.85 9.37 17.86
C GLY A 115 3.69 10.54 17.36
N THR A 116 4.98 10.35 17.08
CA THR A 116 5.88 11.42 16.64
C THR A 116 5.52 11.84 15.22
N PRO A 117 5.39 13.16 14.93
CA PRO A 117 5.22 13.65 13.57
C PRO A 117 6.36 13.20 12.67
N THR A 118 6.06 12.85 11.41
CA THR A 118 7.06 12.38 10.46
C THR A 118 6.82 12.92 9.05
N SER A 119 7.91 13.21 8.34
CA SER A 119 7.91 13.52 6.92
C SER A 119 8.27 12.33 6.04
N PHE A 120 8.61 11.19 6.65
CA PHE A 120 9.02 10.00 5.91
C PHE A 120 7.82 9.14 5.55
N ILE A 121 7.83 8.61 4.32
CA ILE A 121 6.97 7.53 3.89
C ILE A 121 7.83 6.30 3.63
N THR A 122 7.40 5.15 4.12
CA THR A 122 8.00 3.86 3.80
C THR A 122 7.03 3.03 2.97
N VAL A 123 7.50 2.52 1.84
CA VAL A 123 6.75 1.62 0.95
C VAL A 123 7.41 0.27 0.91
N ILE A 124 6.64 -0.79 1.19
CA ILE A 124 7.12 -2.18 1.19
C ILE A 124 6.58 -2.91 -0.04
N THR A 125 7.49 -3.53 -0.79
CA THR A 125 7.22 -4.34 -1.97
C THR A 125 7.63 -5.80 -1.77
N CYS A 126 6.89 -6.73 -2.37
CA CYS A 126 7.25 -8.14 -2.42
C CYS A 126 8.42 -8.39 -3.42
N PRO A 127 9.02 -9.60 -3.45
CA PRO A 127 10.08 -9.94 -4.42
C PRO A 127 9.69 -9.73 -5.89
N ALA A 128 8.40 -9.82 -6.21
CA ALA A 128 7.85 -9.58 -7.54
C ALA A 128 7.54 -8.10 -7.83
N GLY A 129 7.90 -7.17 -6.93
CA GLY A 129 7.74 -5.72 -7.10
C GLY A 129 6.38 -5.16 -6.67
N ASN A 130 5.36 -5.99 -6.44
CA ASN A 130 4.05 -5.51 -5.99
C ASN A 130 4.15 -4.85 -4.62
N ILE A 131 3.54 -3.68 -4.48
CA ILE A 131 3.41 -2.99 -3.20
C ILE A 131 2.49 -3.81 -2.31
N ILE A 132 2.94 -4.10 -1.10
CA ILE A 132 2.18 -4.82 -0.07
C ILE A 132 1.58 -3.82 0.91
N THR A 133 2.34 -2.79 1.28
CA THR A 133 1.89 -1.74 2.20
C THR A 133 2.74 -0.47 2.05
N ALA A 134 2.25 0.63 2.60
CA ALA A 134 2.93 1.88 2.77
C ALA A 134 2.43 2.56 4.06
N PHE A 135 3.32 3.21 4.79
CA PHE A 135 3.00 3.87 6.04
C PHE A 135 3.90 5.09 6.28
N PRO A 136 3.46 6.06 7.10
CA PRO A 136 4.32 7.16 7.50
C PRO A 136 5.30 6.70 8.59
N GLY A 137 6.56 7.07 8.42
CA GLY A 137 7.67 6.73 9.30
C GLY A 137 8.71 5.85 8.63
N ILE A 138 9.68 5.43 9.45
CA ILE A 138 10.80 4.56 9.09
C ILE A 138 10.49 3.14 9.62
N PRO A 139 10.89 2.06 8.90
CA PRO A 139 10.61 0.68 9.31
C PRO A 139 11.33 0.23 10.58
#